data_AF-A0A7R9DJQ4-F1
#
_entry.id   AF-A0A7R9DJQ4-F1
#
_cell.length_a   1.000
_cell.length_b   1.000
_cell.length_c   1.000
_cell.angle_alpha   90.00
_cell.angle_beta   90.00
_cell.angle_gamma   90.00
#
_symmetry.space_group_name_H-M   'P 1'
#
loop_
_entity.id
_entity.type
_entity.pdbx_description
1 polymer ?
#
loop_
_entity_poly.entity_id
_entity_poly.type
_entity_poly.pdbx_seq_one_letter_code
_entity_poly.pdbx_strand_id
1 'polypeptide(L)'
;GSNSPLNYNGGAVVAMQGHKCVAIASDKRLGVQAQTVCSDFQKLFPMGPRTYLGLTGLATDIKTCHDKLKFRLNLYSLREGRDLHPQTFASIVSNMLYEKRFGSYYLVEPVVAGLDPLTFKPYVVNMDIIGCLSEPGSFVVAGTCSRQLYGVCEALWEPDLEPDDLFERISQALVNSCDRDAISGCGVVVHLM
;
A
#
# COMPACT_ATOMS: atom_id res chain seq x y z
N GLY A 1 -9.55 2.00 -25.88
CA GLY A 1 -10.63 1.16 -25.33
C GLY A 1 -10.08 0.45 -24.12
N SER A 2 -10.56 0.82 -22.95
CA SER A 2 -9.96 0.68 -21.62
C SER A 2 -10.10 -0.73 -21.01
N ASN A 3 -9.35 -1.71 -21.50
CA ASN A 3 -9.20 -3.02 -20.83
C ASN A 3 -7.78 -3.16 -20.25
N SER A 4 -7.41 -2.29 -19.32
CA SER A 4 -6.22 -2.50 -18.49
C SER A 4 -6.60 -3.40 -17.31
N PRO A 5 -5.94 -4.56 -17.12
CA PRO A 5 -6.25 -5.46 -16.00
C PRO A 5 -6.04 -4.82 -14.61
N LEU A 6 -5.21 -3.79 -14.52
CA LEU A 6 -5.03 -2.96 -13.30
C LEU A 6 -6.31 -2.22 -12.87
N ASN A 7 -7.16 -1.84 -13.82
CA ASN A 7 -8.41 -1.12 -13.54
C ASN A 7 -9.60 -2.07 -13.37
N TYR A 8 -9.38 -3.39 -13.44
CA TYR A 8 -10.46 -4.36 -13.46
C TYR A 8 -11.17 -4.47 -12.11
N ASN A 9 -10.40 -4.57 -11.02
CA ASN A 9 -10.95 -4.63 -9.67
C ASN A 9 -11.07 -3.26 -8.99
N GLY A 10 -10.22 -2.32 -9.41
CA GLY A 10 -10.12 -1.00 -8.78
C GLY A 10 -9.47 -1.05 -7.39
N GLY A 11 -9.17 0.13 -6.87
CA GLY A 11 -8.67 0.26 -5.52
C GLY A 11 -7.65 1.37 -5.37
N ALA A 12 -7.49 1.78 -4.12
CA ALA A 12 -6.62 2.86 -3.71
C ALA A 12 -5.93 2.49 -2.40
N VAL A 13 -4.62 2.72 -2.35
CA VAL A 13 -3.82 2.69 -1.13
C VAL A 13 -3.01 3.97 -1.07
N VAL A 14 -2.92 4.56 0.11
CA VAL A 14 -2.06 5.70 0.41
C VAL A 14 -1.30 5.42 1.70
N ALA A 15 -0.04 5.83 1.76
CA ALA A 15 0.71 5.90 3.01
C ALA A 15 1.36 7.27 3.16
N MET A 16 1.36 7.79 4.38
CA MET A 16 1.93 9.07 4.74
C MET A 16 2.88 8.92 5.92
N GLN A 17 3.99 9.67 5.86
CA GLN A 17 4.98 9.76 6.91
C GLN A 17 4.71 11.01 7.77
N GLY A 18 4.71 10.82 9.09
CA GLY A 18 4.65 11.90 10.08
C GLY A 18 5.83 11.87 11.05
N HIS A 19 5.71 12.58 12.17
CA HIS A 19 6.74 12.64 13.20
C HIS A 19 6.79 11.34 14.02
N LYS A 20 7.74 10.46 13.70
CA LYS A 20 7.90 9.11 14.31
C LYS A 20 6.65 8.23 14.21
N CYS A 21 5.74 8.57 13.31
CA CYS A 21 4.51 7.83 13.05
C CYS A 21 4.35 7.60 11.54
N VAL A 22 3.63 6.55 11.17
CA VAL A 22 3.25 6.24 9.79
C VAL A 22 1.79 5.90 9.75
N ALA A 23 1.07 6.48 8.78
CA ALA A 23 -0.30 6.10 8.49
C ALA A 23 -0.36 5.41 7.12
N ILE A 24 -1.14 4.33 7.03
CA ILE A 24 -1.49 3.68 5.77
C ILE A 24 -3.00 3.50 5.70
N ALA A 25 -3.60 3.86 4.57
CA ALA A 25 -5.02 3.80 4.36
C ALA A 25 -5.36 3.13 3.02
N SER A 26 -6.51 2.47 2.98
CA SER A 26 -7.02 1.82 1.76
C SER A 26 -8.53 1.75 1.73
N ASP A 27 -9.07 1.63 0.52
CA ASP A 27 -10.47 1.36 0.28
C ASP A 27 -10.81 -0.14 0.44
N LYS A 28 -12.08 -0.43 0.75
CA LYS A 28 -12.57 -1.81 0.94
C LYS A 28 -13.31 -2.39 -0.26
N ARG A 29 -13.45 -1.63 -1.34
CA ARG A 29 -14.19 -2.07 -2.52
C ARG A 29 -13.44 -3.16 -3.27
N LEU A 30 -14.17 -4.22 -3.62
CA LEU A 30 -13.80 -5.17 -4.65
C LEU A 30 -14.86 -5.12 -5.74
N GLY A 31 -14.47 -4.61 -6.90
CA GLY A 31 -15.33 -4.54 -8.07
C GLY A 31 -14.96 -5.56 -9.15
N VAL A 32 -15.88 -5.76 -10.07
CA VAL A 32 -15.62 -6.24 -11.43
C VAL A 32 -16.12 -5.14 -12.35
N GLN A 33 -15.19 -4.31 -12.85
CA GLN A 33 -15.51 -3.10 -13.60
C GLN A 33 -16.52 -2.22 -12.82
N ALA A 34 -17.69 -1.93 -13.41
CA ALA A 34 -18.73 -1.10 -12.81
C ALA A 34 -19.55 -1.83 -11.73
N GLN A 35 -19.44 -3.16 -11.60
CA GLN A 35 -20.21 -3.91 -10.61
C GLN A 35 -19.43 -4.04 -9.30
N THR A 36 -20.02 -3.63 -8.19
CA THR A 36 -19.47 -3.89 -6.85
C THR A 36 -19.79 -5.31 -6.42
N VAL A 37 -18.77 -6.11 -6.11
CA VAL A 37 -18.89 -7.51 -5.69
C VAL A 37 -18.81 -7.62 -4.16
N CYS A 38 -17.90 -6.88 -3.54
CA CYS A 38 -17.74 -6.85 -2.09
C CYS A 38 -17.32 -5.45 -1.61
N SER A 39 -17.74 -5.09 -0.40
CA SER A 39 -17.41 -3.84 0.29
C SER A 39 -16.53 -4.05 1.52
N ASP A 40 -15.99 -5.25 1.73
CA ASP A 40 -15.13 -5.57 2.88
C ASP A 40 -13.86 -6.33 2.45
N PHE A 41 -13.30 -5.99 1.29
CA PHE A 41 -12.05 -6.57 0.83
C PHE A 41 -10.85 -5.84 1.42
N GLN A 42 -10.11 -6.52 2.28
CA GLN A 42 -8.91 -5.96 2.91
C GLN A 42 -7.72 -5.99 1.93
N LYS A 43 -7.12 -4.81 1.72
CA LYS A 43 -5.92 -4.62 0.88
C LYS A 43 -4.67 -4.31 1.71
N LEU A 44 -4.84 -4.09 3.01
CA LEU A 44 -3.78 -3.82 3.98
C LEU A 44 -3.52 -5.10 4.79
N PHE A 45 -2.28 -5.54 4.78
CA PHE A 45 -1.85 -6.78 5.42
C PHE A 45 -0.70 -6.49 6.41
N PRO A 46 -0.84 -6.84 7.69
CA PRO A 46 0.27 -6.73 8.64
C PRO A 46 1.31 -7.80 8.32
N MET A 47 2.55 -7.36 8.09
CA MET A 47 3.70 -8.23 7.76
C MET A 47 4.69 -8.37 8.92
N GLY A 48 4.50 -7.58 9.98
CA GLY A 48 5.26 -7.64 11.22
C GLY A 48 4.66 -6.72 12.29
N PRO A 49 5.30 -6.56 13.45
CA PRO A 49 4.77 -5.75 14.55
C PRO A 49 4.56 -4.27 14.21
N ARG A 50 5.37 -3.72 13.29
CA ARG A 50 5.36 -2.31 12.88
C ARG A 50 5.53 -2.13 11.37
N THR A 51 5.10 -3.12 10.59
CA THR A 51 5.24 -3.11 9.13
C THR A 51 3.94 -3.60 8.50
N TYR A 52 3.38 -2.76 7.64
CA TYR A 52 2.20 -3.04 6.84
C TYR A 52 2.54 -3.06 5.36
N LEU A 53 1.85 -3.94 4.65
CA LEU A 53 1.87 -4.04 3.21
C LEU A 53 0.48 -3.72 2.67
N GLY A 54 0.36 -2.65 1.90
CA GLY A 54 -0.78 -2.39 1.05
C GLY A 54 -0.56 -2.97 -0.34
N LEU A 55 -1.55 -3.65 -0.90
CA LEU A 55 -1.50 -4.19 -2.25
C LEU A 55 -2.68 -3.68 -3.07
N THR A 56 -2.41 -2.99 -4.18
CA THR A 56 -3.43 -2.59 -5.17
C THR A 56 -3.22 -3.29 -6.49
N GLY A 57 -4.29 -3.43 -7.29
CA GLY A 57 -4.24 -4.06 -8.61
C GLY A 57 -5.22 -5.22 -8.75
N LEU A 58 -4.79 -6.31 -9.40
CA LEU A 58 -5.64 -7.46 -9.65
C LEU A 58 -5.84 -8.29 -8.36
N ALA A 59 -7.10 -8.55 -7.98
CA ALA A 59 -7.43 -9.18 -6.69
C ALA A 59 -6.86 -10.59 -6.51
N THR A 60 -6.75 -11.37 -7.59
CA THR A 60 -6.12 -12.70 -7.57
C THR A 60 -4.63 -12.63 -7.26
N ASP A 61 -3.97 -11.62 -7.82
CA ASP A 61 -2.53 -11.40 -7.67
C ASP A 61 -2.24 -10.85 -6.28
N ILE A 62 -3.10 -9.96 -5.75
CA ILE A 62 -3.02 -9.46 -4.37
C ILE A 62 -2.93 -10.63 -3.38
N LYS A 63 -3.86 -11.59 -3.46
CA LYS A 63 -3.89 -12.74 -2.55
C LYS A 63 -2.67 -13.64 -2.73
N THR A 64 -2.29 -13.91 -3.97
CA THR A 64 -1.12 -14.75 -4.29
C THR A 64 0.19 -14.11 -3.83
N CYS A 65 0.35 -12.80 -4.02
CA CYS A 65 1.48 -12.02 -3.54
C CYS A 65 1.55 -12.05 -2.02
N HIS A 66 0.43 -11.77 -1.34
CA HIS A 66 0.35 -11.81 0.11
C HIS A 66 0.80 -13.17 0.66
N ASP A 67 0.27 -14.28 0.15
CA ASP A 67 0.58 -15.62 0.68
C ASP A 67 2.05 -15.99 0.47
N LYS A 68 2.64 -15.61 -0.68
CA LYS A 68 4.06 -15.81 -0.95
C LYS A 68 4.97 -14.92 -0.09
N LEU A 69 4.61 -13.66 0.10
CA LEU A 69 5.37 -12.74 0.95
C LEU A 69 5.31 -13.19 2.40
N LYS A 70 4.14 -13.60 2.90
CA LYS A 70 3.97 -14.17 4.24
C LYS A 70 4.82 -15.43 4.42
N PHE A 71 4.88 -16.30 3.41
CA PHE A 71 5.75 -17.48 3.45
C PHE A 71 7.24 -17.10 3.51
N ARG A 72 7.70 -16.17 2.67
CA ARG A 72 9.10 -15.69 2.69
C ARG A 72 9.45 -15.00 4.02
N LEU A 73 8.54 -14.22 4.57
CA LEU A 73 8.69 -13.57 5.88
C LEU A 73 8.81 -14.57 7.02
N ASN A 74 7.94 -15.57 7.06
CA ASN A 74 8.01 -16.62 8.08
C ASN A 74 9.33 -17.39 8.01
N LEU A 75 9.80 -17.73 6.81
CA LEU A 75 11.10 -18.37 6.63
C LEU A 75 12.25 -17.47 7.09
N TYR A 76 12.19 -16.18 6.81
CA TYR A 76 13.20 -15.21 7.24
C TYR A 76 13.24 -15.10 8.76
N SER A 77 12.07 -14.95 9.40
CA SER A 77 11.93 -14.87 10.85
C SER A 77 12.46 -16.13 11.55
N LEU A 78 12.17 -17.32 11.00
CA LEU A 78 12.70 -18.59 11.52
C LEU A 78 14.22 -18.70 11.37
N ARG A 79 14.79 -18.14 10.32
CA ARG A 79 16.23 -18.23 10.04
C ARG A 79 17.07 -17.26 10.87
N GLU A 80 16.63 -16.01 10.98
CA GLU A 80 17.41 -14.96 11.62
C GLU A 80 16.97 -14.63 13.05
N GLY A 81 15.78 -15.07 13.47
CA GLY A 81 15.27 -14.85 14.83
C GLY A 81 15.07 -13.38 15.21
N ARG A 82 15.01 -12.48 14.21
CA ARG A 82 14.83 -11.03 14.39
C ARG A 82 13.70 -10.48 13.55
N ASP A 83 13.14 -9.36 14.00
CA ASP A 83 12.15 -8.61 13.25
C ASP A 83 12.79 -7.93 12.02
N LEU A 84 12.08 -7.98 10.89
CA LEU A 84 12.55 -7.37 9.66
C LEU A 84 12.48 -5.84 9.75
N HIS A 85 13.55 -5.20 9.30
CA HIS A 85 13.50 -3.77 9.03
C HIS A 85 12.63 -3.50 7.79
N PRO A 86 11.81 -2.45 7.78
CA PRO A 86 10.94 -2.11 6.63
C PRO A 86 11.71 -2.00 5.30
N GLN A 87 12.95 -1.48 5.32
CA GLN A 87 13.84 -1.39 4.15
C GLN A 87 14.23 -2.76 3.59
N THR A 88 14.57 -3.70 4.47
CA THR A 88 14.90 -5.08 4.07
C THR A 88 13.67 -5.75 3.47
N PHE A 89 12.50 -5.53 4.07
CA PHE A 89 11.24 -6.05 3.52
C PHE A 89 10.95 -5.48 2.13
N ALA A 90 11.13 -4.17 1.92
CA ALA A 90 10.99 -3.54 0.62
C ALA A 90 11.91 -4.18 -0.44
N SER A 91 13.16 -4.45 -0.09
CA SER A 91 14.11 -5.12 -0.98
C SER A 91 13.65 -6.55 -1.35
N ILE A 92 13.08 -7.30 -0.40
CA ILE A 92 12.54 -8.65 -0.65
C ILE A 92 11.36 -8.58 -1.64
N VAL A 93 10.45 -7.62 -1.45
CA VAL A 93 9.30 -7.42 -2.34
C VAL A 93 9.76 -7.04 -3.75
N SER A 94 10.68 -6.07 -3.87
CA SER A 94 11.30 -5.66 -5.14
C SER A 94 11.90 -6.85 -5.88
N ASN A 95 12.72 -7.66 -5.19
CA ASN A 95 13.34 -8.84 -5.79
C ASN A 95 12.30 -9.88 -6.24
N MET A 96 11.26 -10.12 -5.44
CA MET A 96 10.19 -11.05 -5.78
C MET A 96 9.41 -10.60 -7.03
N LEU A 97 9.15 -9.31 -7.18
CA LEU A 97 8.51 -8.77 -8.38
C LEU A 97 9.44 -8.85 -9.60
N TYR A 98 10.72 -8.53 -9.41
CA TYR A 98 11.71 -8.54 -10.49
C TYR A 98 12.01 -9.95 -11.01
N GLU A 99 12.01 -10.97 -10.15
CA GLU A 99 12.11 -12.40 -10.54
C GLU A 99 11.09 -12.81 -11.63
N LYS A 100 9.97 -12.08 -11.75
CA LYS A 100 8.90 -12.34 -12.71
C LYS A 100 8.77 -11.27 -13.80
N ARG A 101 9.85 -10.54 -14.09
CA ARG A 101 9.91 -9.45 -15.09
C ARG A 101 9.34 -9.79 -16.48
N PHE A 102 9.48 -11.03 -16.94
CA PHE A 102 8.99 -11.48 -18.26
C PHE A 102 7.72 -12.34 -18.20
N GLY A 103 7.18 -12.58 -17.00
CA GLY A 103 6.03 -13.45 -16.78
C GLY A 103 4.76 -12.74 -16.32
N SER A 104 4.80 -11.42 -16.01
CA SER A 104 3.71 -10.56 -15.54
C SER A 104 2.48 -11.29 -14.96
N TYR A 105 2.71 -12.08 -13.90
CA TYR A 105 1.63 -12.70 -13.09
C TYR A 105 1.25 -11.83 -11.88
N TYR A 106 1.90 -10.68 -11.70
CA TYR A 106 1.69 -9.80 -10.56
C TYR A 106 1.42 -8.39 -11.05
N LEU A 107 0.18 -8.15 -11.45
CA LEU A 107 -0.30 -6.80 -11.72
C LEU A 107 -0.71 -6.15 -10.41
N VAL A 108 0.30 -5.92 -9.57
CA VAL A 108 0.12 -5.24 -8.28
C VAL A 108 1.13 -4.11 -8.11
N GLU A 109 0.69 -3.06 -7.44
CA GLU A 109 1.51 -1.96 -6.98
C GLU A 109 1.56 -2.06 -5.45
N PRO A 110 2.61 -2.64 -4.88
CA PRO A 110 2.73 -2.73 -3.44
C PRO A 110 3.15 -1.40 -2.83
N VAL A 111 2.59 -1.10 -1.67
CA VAL A 111 2.99 0.00 -0.80
C VAL A 111 3.43 -0.62 0.51
N VAL A 112 4.65 -0.33 0.93
CA VAL A 112 5.17 -0.74 2.23
C VAL A 112 5.22 0.48 3.13
N ALA A 113 4.65 0.35 4.32
CA ALA A 113 4.63 1.37 5.34
C ALA A 113 5.07 0.73 6.66
N GLY A 114 6.04 1.32 7.33
CA GLY A 114 6.47 0.81 8.62
C GLY A 114 7.42 1.73 9.37
N LEU A 115 7.63 1.40 10.63
CA LEU A 115 8.58 2.07 11.51
C LEU A 115 9.77 1.16 11.73
N ASP A 116 10.97 1.73 11.67
CA ASP A 116 12.17 1.01 12.08
C ASP A 116 12.05 0.60 13.56
N PRO A 117 12.21 -0.70 13.90
CA PRO A 117 12.09 -1.18 15.27
C PRO A 117 13.03 -0.50 16.26
N LEU A 118 14.22 -0.04 15.80
CA LEU A 118 15.25 0.54 16.65
C LEU A 118 15.21 2.07 16.67
N THR A 119 15.15 2.69 15.49
CA THR A 119 15.26 4.15 15.36
C THR A 119 13.91 4.86 15.40
N PHE A 120 12.80 4.12 15.31
CA PHE A 120 11.44 4.66 15.10
C PHE A 120 11.36 5.62 13.91
N LYS A 121 12.30 5.49 12.96
CA LYS A 121 12.28 6.28 11.74
C LYS A 121 11.12 5.78 10.87
N PRO A 122 10.21 6.66 10.44
CA PRO A 122 9.15 6.27 9.52
C PRO A 122 9.75 5.95 8.15
N TYR A 123 9.25 4.89 7.53
CA TYR A 123 9.66 4.43 6.22
C TYR A 123 8.44 4.05 5.39
N VAL A 124 8.28 4.76 4.28
CA VAL A 124 7.21 4.54 3.30
C VAL A 124 7.83 4.40 1.92
N VAL A 125 7.41 3.38 1.19
CA VAL A 125 7.91 3.11 -0.17
C VAL A 125 6.79 2.52 -1.02
N ASN A 126 6.72 2.96 -2.26
CA ASN A 126 5.87 2.36 -3.29
C ASN A 126 6.74 1.57 -4.25
N MET A 127 6.18 0.52 -4.86
CA MET A 127 6.82 -0.15 -5.98
C MET A 127 5.89 -0.23 -7.18
N ASP A 128 6.50 -0.17 -8.36
CA ASP A 128 5.82 -0.46 -9.61
C ASP A 128 5.64 -1.98 -9.81
N ILE A 129 4.95 -2.34 -10.90
CA ILE A 129 4.71 -3.73 -11.31
C ILE A 129 5.98 -4.55 -11.61
N ILE A 130 7.15 -3.92 -11.73
CA ILE A 130 8.44 -4.59 -11.99
C ILE A 130 9.37 -4.57 -10.78
N GLY A 131 8.97 -3.95 -9.67
CA GLY A 131 9.74 -3.89 -8.42
C GLY A 131 10.65 -2.66 -8.30
N CYS A 132 10.48 -1.61 -9.09
CA CYS A 132 11.20 -0.35 -8.89
C CYS A 132 10.77 0.32 -7.59
N LEU A 133 11.72 0.57 -6.69
CA LEU A 133 11.48 1.22 -5.40
C LEU A 133 11.40 2.74 -5.57
N SER A 134 10.31 3.34 -5.10
CA SER A 134 10.13 4.79 -5.03
C SER A 134 9.99 5.25 -3.58
N GLU A 135 11.01 5.96 -3.09
CA GLU A 135 11.14 6.43 -1.70
C GLU A 135 11.12 7.97 -1.65
N PRO A 136 9.93 8.62 -1.75
CA PRO A 136 9.83 10.08 -1.74
C PRO A 136 10.05 10.71 -0.35
N GLY A 137 9.93 9.94 0.74
CA GLY A 137 10.12 10.42 2.11
C GLY A 137 8.98 11.30 2.68
N SER A 138 7.90 11.49 1.93
CA SER A 138 6.72 12.28 2.31
C SER A 138 5.46 11.42 2.37
N PHE A 139 4.96 11.03 1.21
CA PHE A 139 3.80 10.16 1.05
C PHE A 139 3.93 9.34 -0.22
N VAL A 140 3.21 8.23 -0.28
CA VAL A 140 3.16 7.33 -1.42
C VAL A 140 1.72 6.93 -1.68
N VAL A 141 1.36 6.80 -2.96
CA VAL A 141 0.01 6.43 -3.38
C VAL A 141 0.09 5.33 -4.43
N ALA A 142 -0.89 4.44 -4.44
CA ALA A 142 -0.99 3.33 -5.39
C ALA A 142 -2.45 3.05 -5.78
N GLY A 143 -2.66 2.52 -6.97
CA GLY A 143 -3.97 2.11 -7.47
C GLY A 143 -4.62 3.07 -8.46
N THR A 144 -5.91 2.85 -8.73
CA THR A 144 -6.65 3.50 -9.81
C THR A 144 -6.91 4.98 -9.55
N CYS A 145 -7.00 5.35 -8.28
CA CYS A 145 -7.21 6.72 -7.81
C CYS A 145 -5.89 7.48 -7.57
N SER A 146 -4.76 6.96 -8.03
CA SER A 146 -3.43 7.53 -7.77
C SER A 146 -3.31 9.00 -8.18
N ARG A 147 -3.87 9.41 -9.33
CA ARG A 147 -3.80 10.82 -9.80
C ARG A 147 -4.54 11.79 -8.89
N GLN A 148 -5.75 11.41 -8.44
CA GLN A 148 -6.55 12.22 -7.53
C GLN A 148 -5.88 12.27 -6.16
N LEU A 149 -5.39 11.12 -5.69
CA LEU A 149 -4.67 11.03 -4.42
C LEU A 149 -3.41 11.90 -4.42
N TYR A 150 -2.60 11.90 -5.49
CA TYR A 150 -1.43 12.79 -5.58
C TYR A 150 -1.83 14.26 -5.37
N GLY A 151 -2.83 14.76 -6.08
CA GLY A 151 -3.23 16.17 -5.95
C GLY A 151 -3.78 16.55 -4.58
N VAL A 152 -4.51 15.65 -3.91
CA VAL A 152 -5.04 15.92 -2.57
C VAL A 152 -3.96 15.73 -1.49
N CYS A 153 -3.09 14.72 -1.63
CA CYS A 153 -1.99 14.48 -0.70
C CYS A 153 -0.98 15.62 -0.75
N GLU A 154 -0.65 16.16 -1.93
CA GLU A 154 0.25 17.31 -2.06
C GLU A 154 -0.30 18.57 -1.36
N ALA A 155 -1.62 18.75 -1.35
CA ALA A 155 -2.26 19.90 -0.73
C ALA A 155 -2.42 19.77 0.79
N LEU A 156 -2.54 18.54 1.31
CA LEU A 156 -2.82 18.26 2.72
C LEU A 156 -1.61 17.81 3.53
N TRP A 157 -0.55 17.33 2.87
CA TRP A 157 0.63 16.82 3.55
C TRP A 157 1.54 17.96 4.00
N GLU A 158 1.98 17.87 5.26
CA GLU A 158 2.95 18.76 5.88
C GLU A 158 4.05 17.91 6.52
N PRO A 159 5.30 18.41 6.59
CA PRO A 159 6.36 17.73 7.31
C PRO A 159 6.07 17.71 8.82
N ASP A 160 6.51 16.64 9.50
CA ASP A 160 6.43 16.49 10.97
C ASP A 160 5.01 16.56 11.57
N LEU A 161 4.02 16.02 10.87
CA LEU A 161 2.66 15.87 11.42
C LEU A 161 2.62 14.94 12.63
N GLU A 162 1.88 15.34 13.67
CA GLU A 162 1.56 14.50 14.82
C GLU A 162 0.60 13.36 14.44
N PRO A 163 0.52 12.27 15.22
CA PRO A 163 -0.28 11.09 14.87
C PRO A 163 -1.77 11.38 14.61
N ASP A 164 -2.39 12.27 15.40
CA ASP A 164 -3.80 12.62 15.26
C ASP A 164 -4.06 13.44 13.99
N ASP A 165 -3.19 14.43 13.72
CA ASP A 165 -3.26 15.24 12.51
C ASP A 165 -3.02 14.37 11.27
N LEU A 166 -2.03 13.46 11.33
CA LEU A 166 -1.73 12.54 10.24
C LEU A 166 -2.94 11.65 9.90
N PHE A 167 -3.64 11.15 10.93
CA PHE A 167 -4.86 10.37 10.76
C PHE A 167 -5.98 11.20 10.09
N GLU A 168 -6.16 12.46 10.48
CA GLU A 168 -7.16 13.32 9.86
C GLU A 168 -6.82 13.62 8.39
N ARG A 169 -5.57 14.00 8.09
CA ARG A 169 -5.13 14.32 6.73
C ARG A 169 -5.23 13.13 5.79
N ILE A 170 -4.78 11.95 6.20
CA ILE A 170 -4.86 10.75 5.36
C ILE A 170 -6.31 10.31 5.12
N SER A 171 -7.17 10.44 6.14
CA SER A 171 -8.59 10.14 6.04
C SER A 171 -9.29 11.07 5.05
N GLN A 172 -9.05 12.38 5.18
CA GLN A 172 -9.58 13.38 4.25
C GLN A 172 -9.05 13.15 2.84
N ALA A 173 -7.75 12.85 2.68
CA ALA A 173 -7.15 12.61 1.38
C ALA A 173 -7.81 11.43 0.65
N LEU A 174 -8.04 10.33 1.37
CA LEU A 174 -8.61 9.14 0.76
C LEU A 174 -10.11 9.29 0.51
N VAL A 175 -10.89 9.85 1.43
CA VAL A 175 -12.34 10.09 1.22
C VAL A 175 -12.58 11.01 0.03
N ASN A 176 -11.90 12.16 -0.03
CA ASN A 176 -12.06 13.13 -1.12
C ASN A 176 -11.65 12.55 -2.49
N SER A 177 -10.67 11.65 -2.49
CA SER A 177 -10.20 11.01 -3.73
C SER A 177 -11.14 9.88 -4.16
N CYS A 178 -11.58 9.03 -3.22
CA CYS A 178 -12.52 7.95 -3.49
C CYS A 178 -13.88 8.47 -3.97
N ASP A 179 -14.38 9.58 -3.44
CA ASP A 179 -15.63 10.20 -3.91
C ASP A 179 -15.54 10.68 -5.38
N ARG A 180 -14.32 10.90 -5.89
CA ARG A 180 -14.07 11.28 -7.28
C ARG A 180 -13.75 10.09 -8.20
N ASP A 181 -13.67 8.87 -7.68
CA ASP A 181 -13.39 7.66 -8.46
C ASP A 181 -14.52 6.63 -8.35
N ALA A 182 -15.17 6.32 -9.47
CA ALA A 182 -16.30 5.40 -9.51
C ALA A 182 -15.93 3.93 -9.21
N ILE A 183 -14.64 3.58 -9.27
CA ILE A 183 -14.14 2.21 -9.08
C ILE A 183 -13.37 2.01 -7.76
N SER A 184 -13.41 2.98 -6.85
CA SER A 184 -12.80 2.89 -5.50
C SER A 184 -13.82 3.31 -4.43
N GLY A 185 -13.62 2.90 -3.18
CA GLY A 185 -14.45 3.34 -2.04
C GLY A 185 -15.15 2.21 -1.28
N CYS A 186 -16.46 2.37 -1.01
CA CYS A 186 -17.28 1.44 -0.22
C CYS A 186 -16.73 1.15 1.19
N GLY A 187 -16.13 2.16 1.82
CA GLY A 187 -15.51 2.07 3.14
C GLY A 187 -14.00 2.25 3.07
N VAL A 188 -13.46 2.83 4.14
CA VAL A 188 -12.03 3.15 4.27
C VAL A 188 -11.49 2.49 5.53
N VAL A 189 -10.29 1.95 5.45
CA VAL A 189 -9.51 1.53 6.61
C VAL A 189 -8.27 2.40 6.68
N VAL A 190 -7.98 2.89 7.88
CA VAL A 190 -6.75 3.61 8.19
C VAL A 190 -6.06 2.87 9.33
N HIS A 191 -4.77 2.62 9.18
CA HIS A 191 -3.89 2.11 10.23
C HIS A 191 -2.83 3.15 10.53
N LEU A 192 -2.75 3.55 11.79
CA LEU A 192 -1.74 4.44 12.33
C LEU A 192 -0.77 3.63 13.19
N MET A 193 0.52 3.88 13.01
CA MET A 193 1.62 3.24 13.75
C MET A 193 2.55 4.29 14.33
#